data_AF-A0A163A5A8-F1
#
_entry.id   AF-A0A163A5A8-F1
#
_cell.length_a   1.000
_cell.length_b   1.000
_cell.length_c   1.000
_cell.angle_alpha   90.00
_cell.angle_beta   90.00
_cell.angle_gamma   90.00
#
_symmetry.space_group_name_H-M   'P 1'
#
loop_
_entity.id
_entity.type
_entity.pdbx_description
1 polymer ?
#
loop_
_entity_poly.entity_id
_entity_poly.type
_entity_poly.pdbx_seq_one_letter_code
_entity_poly.pdbx_strand_id
1 'polypeptide(L)'
;MQPRRYSIASSPHMFPKEAHLAVGVVDDVVNGKHYPGLASSFLAHQIPGESKTVLRAKFKSSKGVFEMPADAETPMIMISAGTGISPFRGFLQERAYQYKHASGPVGECLVFFGCRREDQDRIYGDEFDEYVKEGVISGLHVAYSRQIPPSNRKYVQHQVLANANEIWRLLVPADETKKPAVVYICGSGAMSRDVRATFRSMAISFGAAKDEEEADKFIQKLMQDHQYNEDVWG
;
A
#
# COMPACT_ATOMS: atom_id res chain seq x y z
N MET A 1 29.83 -2.53 0.95
CA MET A 1 28.54 -2.25 1.62
C MET A 1 27.42 -2.32 0.59
N GLN A 2 26.37 -3.11 0.80
CA GLN A 2 25.27 -3.25 -0.15
C GLN A 2 24.22 -2.15 0.07
N PRO A 3 23.71 -1.49 -1.00
CA PRO A 3 22.67 -0.46 -0.87
C PRO A 3 21.37 -1.08 -0.32
N ARG A 4 20.63 -0.29 0.46
CA ARG A 4 19.27 -0.64 0.92
C ARG A 4 18.25 0.06 0.02
N ARG A 5 17.15 -0.62 -0.26
CA ARG A 5 16.04 -0.12 -1.06
C ARG A 5 14.95 0.39 -0.14
N TYR A 6 14.32 1.49 -0.54
CA TYR A 6 13.16 2.09 0.11
C TYR A 6 12.19 2.51 -0.99
N SER A 7 10.91 2.19 -0.82
CA SER A 7 9.86 2.64 -1.75
C SER A 7 9.60 4.13 -1.52
N ILE A 8 9.58 4.91 -2.60
CA ILE A 8 9.43 6.37 -2.53
C ILE A 8 8.00 6.73 -2.09
N ALA A 9 7.89 7.65 -1.14
CA ALA A 9 6.65 8.10 -0.49
C ALA A 9 6.17 9.49 -0.94
N SER A 10 6.53 9.87 -2.17
CA SER A 10 6.16 11.16 -2.76
C SER A 10 5.81 11.01 -4.24
N SER A 11 4.86 11.83 -4.70
CA SER A 11 4.63 12.05 -6.13
C SER A 11 5.60 13.12 -6.65
N PRO A 12 6.18 12.95 -7.86
CA PRO A 12 6.97 13.99 -8.51
C PRO A 12 6.14 15.19 -8.99
N HIS A 13 4.81 15.06 -9.13
CA HIS A 13 3.95 16.23 -9.42
C HIS A 13 3.78 17.12 -8.21
N MET A 14 3.76 16.55 -7.01
CA MET A 14 3.68 17.31 -5.77
C MET A 14 5.06 17.81 -5.31
N PHE A 15 6.10 16.97 -5.49
CA PHE A 15 7.47 17.27 -5.07
C PHE A 15 8.48 17.01 -6.20
N PRO A 16 8.61 17.92 -7.19
CA PRO A 16 9.42 17.67 -8.39
C PRO A 16 10.93 17.53 -8.17
N LYS A 17 11.41 17.99 -7.02
CA LYS A 17 12.85 18.01 -6.66
C LYS A 17 13.17 17.22 -5.40
N GLU A 18 12.19 16.52 -4.84
CA GLU A 18 12.33 15.81 -3.57
C GLU A 18 11.81 14.38 -3.68
N ALA A 19 12.45 13.46 -2.95
CA ALA A 19 12.00 12.09 -2.80
C ALA A 19 11.84 11.81 -1.30
N HIS A 20 10.62 11.46 -0.89
CA HIS A 20 10.33 11.14 0.50
C HIS A 20 10.46 9.64 0.75
N LEU A 21 10.88 9.26 1.96
CA LEU A 21 10.98 7.86 2.37
C LEU A 21 10.23 7.66 3.69
N ALA A 22 9.49 6.55 3.83
CA ALA A 22 9.01 6.06 5.12
C ALA A 22 9.93 4.93 5.60
N VAL A 23 10.71 5.17 6.66
CA VAL A 23 11.77 4.25 7.11
C VAL A 23 11.43 3.65 8.46
N GLY A 24 11.22 2.33 8.49
CA GLY A 24 11.17 1.57 9.74
C GLY A 24 12.58 1.48 10.34
N VAL A 25 12.77 2.05 11.53
CA VAL A 25 14.03 1.95 12.26
C VAL A 25 14.14 0.55 12.85
N VAL A 26 15.22 -0.14 12.50
CA VAL A 26 15.47 -1.52 12.94
C VAL A 26 16.42 -1.48 14.12
N ASP A 27 16.03 -2.11 15.22
CA ASP A 27 16.86 -2.34 16.38
C ASP A 27 16.46 -3.68 17.01
N ASP A 28 17.16 -4.74 16.61
CA ASP A 28 16.88 -6.09 17.11
C ASP A 28 17.59 -6.31 18.45
N VAL A 29 16.96 -7.06 19.36
CA VAL A 29 17.54 -7.39 20.66
C VAL A 29 17.77 -8.89 20.76
N VAL A 30 19.04 -9.31 20.84
CA VAL A 30 19.43 -10.72 20.99
C VAL A 30 20.28 -10.85 22.25
N ASN A 31 19.84 -11.67 23.21
CA ASN A 31 20.49 -11.87 24.51
C ASN A 31 20.80 -10.55 25.24
N GLY A 32 19.87 -9.59 25.17
CA GLY A 32 20.01 -8.27 25.81
C GLY A 32 20.94 -7.31 25.07
N LYS A 33 21.53 -7.70 23.93
CA LYS A 33 22.35 -6.84 23.09
C LYS A 33 21.55 -6.29 21.92
N HIS A 34 21.71 -4.99 21.67
CA HIS A 34 21.09 -4.27 20.56
C HIS A 34 21.86 -4.46 19.26
N TYR A 35 21.12 -4.63 18.16
CA TYR A 35 21.59 -4.81 16.80
C TYR A 35 20.87 -3.82 15.89
N PRO A 36 21.35 -2.55 15.84
CA PRO A 36 20.75 -1.54 15.00
C PRO A 36 20.98 -1.83 13.52
N GLY A 37 19.94 -1.63 12.71
CA GLY A 37 20.04 -1.73 11.26
C GLY A 37 20.95 -0.64 10.71
N LEU A 38 21.96 -1.01 9.91
CA LEU A 38 22.98 -0.08 9.42
C LEU A 38 22.38 1.14 8.68
N ALA A 39 21.52 0.89 7.68
CA ALA A 39 20.96 1.95 6.85
C ALA A 39 19.82 2.72 7.54
N SER A 40 18.91 2.01 8.20
CA SER A 40 17.76 2.64 8.87
C SER A 40 18.19 3.50 10.05
N SER A 41 19.13 3.02 10.86
CA SER A 41 19.70 3.81 11.96
C SER A 41 20.52 4.97 11.42
N PHE A 42 21.35 4.76 10.38
CA PHE A 42 22.09 5.87 9.76
C PHE A 42 21.15 6.99 9.29
N LEU A 43 20.04 6.65 8.64
CA LEU A 43 19.03 7.63 8.20
C LEU A 43 18.34 8.32 9.39
N ALA A 44 17.99 7.56 10.45
CA ALA A 44 17.34 8.10 11.64
C ALA A 44 18.20 9.12 12.41
N HIS A 45 19.54 9.03 12.29
CA HIS A 45 20.47 9.98 12.91
C HIS A 45 20.82 11.17 12.02
N GLN A 46 20.27 11.28 10.80
CA GLN A 46 20.50 12.47 9.97
C GLN A 46 19.56 13.60 10.41
N ILE A 47 20.15 14.74 10.76
CA ILE A 47 19.41 15.95 11.16
C ILE A 47 19.46 16.96 9.99
N PRO A 48 18.31 17.38 9.44
CA PRO A 48 18.28 18.40 8.40
C PRO A 48 19.03 19.67 8.81
N GLY A 49 19.89 20.19 7.93
CA GLY A 49 20.67 21.42 8.18
C GLY A 49 21.93 21.25 9.04
N GLU A 50 22.02 20.20 9.86
CA GLU A 50 23.20 19.91 10.69
C GLU A 50 24.08 18.82 10.08
N SER A 51 23.46 17.78 9.51
CA SER A 51 24.20 16.73 8.82
C SER A 51 24.77 17.25 7.50
N LYS A 52 26.10 17.29 7.39
CA LYS A 52 26.82 17.53 6.12
C LYS A 52 26.87 16.29 5.21
N THR A 53 26.14 15.24 5.58
CA THR A 53 26.20 13.94 4.93
C THR A 53 25.44 13.97 3.60
N VAL A 54 26.17 13.79 2.50
CA VAL A 54 25.55 13.62 1.18
C VAL A 54 25.08 12.18 1.02
N LEU A 55 23.76 11.99 0.90
CA LEU A 55 23.18 10.68 0.59
C LEU A 55 23.46 10.32 -0.87
N ARG A 56 24.17 9.21 -1.08
CA ARG A 56 24.34 8.62 -2.41
C ARG A 56 23.21 7.62 -2.66
N ALA A 57 22.30 7.98 -3.56
CA ALA A 57 21.19 7.12 -3.97
C ALA A 57 21.20 6.91 -5.49
N LYS A 58 20.56 5.81 -5.93
CA LYS A 58 20.22 5.57 -7.33
C LYS A 58 18.75 5.21 -7.41
N PHE A 59 18.05 5.78 -8.37
CA PHE A 59 16.67 5.39 -8.64
C PHE A 59 16.65 4.02 -9.32
N LYS A 60 15.82 3.13 -8.79
CA LYS A 60 15.43 1.90 -9.46
C LYS A 60 14.00 2.09 -9.95
N SER A 61 13.78 2.00 -11.25
CA SER A 61 12.44 2.14 -11.83
C SER A 61 11.51 1.04 -11.32
N SER A 62 10.28 1.40 -10.97
CA SER A 62 9.16 0.50 -10.71
C SER A 62 8.22 0.35 -11.93
N LYS A 63 8.54 1.01 -13.05
CA LYS A 63 7.74 0.99 -14.28
C LYS A 63 7.48 -0.45 -14.75
N GLY A 64 6.23 -0.76 -15.09
CA GLY A 64 5.76 -2.10 -15.45
C GLY A 64 5.71 -3.12 -14.31
N VAL A 65 5.97 -2.71 -13.06
CA VAL A 65 5.96 -3.61 -11.89
C VAL A 65 5.08 -3.06 -10.77
N PHE A 66 5.21 -1.78 -10.44
CA PHE A 66 4.46 -1.11 -9.38
C PHE A 66 4.30 0.37 -9.72
N GLU A 67 3.39 0.66 -10.64
CA GLU A 67 3.04 2.00 -11.08
C GLU A 67 1.52 2.17 -11.13
N MET A 68 1.05 3.41 -11.02
CA MET A 68 -0.38 3.71 -11.13
C MET A 68 -0.90 3.40 -12.54
N PRO A 69 -2.20 3.10 -12.68
CA PRO A 69 -2.81 2.98 -14.00
C PRO A 69 -2.64 4.29 -14.78
N ALA A 70 -2.33 4.20 -16.07
CA ALA A 70 -2.18 5.38 -16.93
C ALA A 70 -3.49 6.17 -17.08
N ASP A 71 -4.63 5.49 -16.97
CA ASP A 71 -5.95 6.10 -16.99
C ASP A 71 -6.44 6.40 -15.57
N ALA A 72 -6.69 7.69 -15.30
CA ALA A 72 -7.17 8.19 -14.01
C ALA A 72 -8.56 7.63 -13.62
N GLU A 73 -9.40 7.21 -14.56
CA GLU A 73 -10.70 6.58 -14.29
C GLU A 73 -10.57 5.17 -13.68
N THR A 74 -9.38 4.56 -13.76
CA THR A 74 -9.16 3.21 -13.25
C THR A 74 -9.15 3.23 -11.71
N PRO A 75 -10.04 2.46 -11.05
CA PRO A 75 -10.05 2.39 -9.60
C PRO A 75 -8.79 1.70 -9.07
N MET A 76 -8.38 2.05 -7.84
CA MET A 76 -7.23 1.45 -7.17
C MET A 76 -7.60 0.92 -5.80
N ILE A 77 -7.05 -0.24 -5.45
CA ILE A 77 -7.20 -0.87 -4.14
C ILE A 77 -5.80 -1.05 -3.56
N MET A 78 -5.47 -0.29 -2.52
CA MET A 78 -4.13 -0.23 -1.93
C MET A 78 -4.12 -0.87 -0.55
N ILE A 79 -3.34 -1.93 -0.35
CA ILE A 79 -3.34 -2.74 0.87
C ILE A 79 -1.94 -2.79 1.47
N SER A 80 -1.77 -2.32 2.70
CA SER A 80 -0.46 -2.25 3.35
C SER A 80 -0.51 -2.33 4.86
N ALA A 81 0.63 -2.63 5.48
CA ALA A 81 0.81 -2.51 6.92
C ALA A 81 2.16 -1.85 7.26
N GLY A 82 2.16 -1.01 8.30
CA GLY A 82 3.34 -0.26 8.75
C GLY A 82 3.98 0.55 7.62
N THR A 83 5.29 0.43 7.42
CA THR A 83 6.00 1.15 6.34
C THR A 83 5.63 0.68 4.94
N GLY A 84 4.81 -0.38 4.79
CA GLY A 84 4.13 -0.75 3.56
C GLY A 84 3.31 0.38 2.92
N ILE A 85 2.92 1.39 3.71
CA ILE A 85 2.15 2.53 3.19
C ILE A 85 2.98 3.47 2.31
N SER A 86 4.31 3.34 2.32
CA SER A 86 5.26 4.25 1.67
C SER A 86 4.87 4.58 0.22
N PRO A 87 4.79 3.61 -0.73
CA PRO A 87 4.45 3.95 -2.11
C PRO A 87 3.02 4.50 -2.25
N PHE A 88 2.11 4.11 -1.37
CA PHE A 88 0.71 4.55 -1.43
C PHE A 88 0.52 6.00 -1.04
N ARG A 89 1.37 6.55 -0.17
CA ARG A 89 1.41 8.01 0.01
C ARG A 89 1.72 8.74 -1.30
N GLY A 90 2.69 8.24 -2.07
CA GLY A 90 3.00 8.79 -3.39
C GLY A 90 1.85 8.64 -4.39
N PHE A 91 1.19 7.48 -4.42
CA PHE A 91 0.02 7.25 -5.27
C PHE A 91 -1.15 8.15 -4.91
N LEU A 92 -1.38 8.40 -3.62
CA LEU A 92 -2.44 9.29 -3.15
C LEU A 92 -2.16 10.75 -3.48
N GLN A 93 -0.90 11.19 -3.38
CA GLN A 93 -0.51 12.53 -3.83
C GLN A 93 -0.71 12.70 -5.34
N GLU A 94 -0.38 11.68 -6.12
CA GLU A 94 -0.60 11.66 -7.57
C GLU A 94 -2.10 11.63 -7.90
N ARG A 95 -2.89 10.82 -7.19
CA ARG A 95 -4.34 10.75 -7.34
C ARG A 95 -4.99 12.10 -6.97
N ALA A 96 -4.54 12.75 -5.90
CA ALA A 96 -4.99 14.10 -5.53
C ALA A 96 -4.66 15.14 -6.63
N TYR A 97 -3.49 15.03 -7.26
CA TYR A 97 -3.14 15.83 -8.42
C TYR A 97 -4.10 15.57 -9.59
N GLN A 98 -4.41 14.31 -9.90
CA GLN A 98 -5.40 13.93 -10.92
C GLN A 98 -6.78 14.52 -10.62
N TYR A 99 -7.28 14.45 -9.38
CA TYR A 99 -8.56 15.06 -8.99
C TYR A 99 -8.62 16.57 -9.27
N LYS A 100 -7.50 17.28 -9.11
CA LYS A 100 -7.44 18.74 -9.32
C LYS A 100 -7.27 19.14 -10.78
N HIS A 101 -6.74 18.27 -11.64
CA HIS A 101 -6.31 18.62 -12.99
C HIS A 101 -6.95 17.79 -14.11
N ALA A 102 -7.63 16.69 -13.81
CA ALA A 102 -8.32 15.88 -14.80
C ALA A 102 -9.54 16.63 -15.36
N SER A 103 -9.76 16.49 -16.67
CA SER A 103 -10.95 17.00 -17.35
C SER A 103 -12.15 16.06 -17.23
N GLY A 104 -11.95 14.84 -16.71
CA GLY A 104 -12.93 13.77 -16.59
C GLY A 104 -13.00 13.19 -15.19
N PRO A 105 -13.83 12.15 -14.98
CA PRO A 105 -13.94 11.50 -13.68
C PRO A 105 -12.60 10.85 -13.28
N VAL A 106 -12.42 10.68 -11.98
CA VAL A 106 -11.28 9.98 -11.40
C VAL A 106 -11.82 8.75 -10.67
N GLY A 107 -11.16 7.61 -10.88
CA GLY A 107 -11.58 6.33 -10.35
C GLY A 107 -11.54 6.27 -8.83
N GLU A 108 -12.32 5.36 -8.27
CA GLU A 108 -12.39 5.17 -6.82
C GLU A 108 -11.05 4.70 -6.25
N CYS A 109 -10.77 5.07 -5.00
CA CYS A 109 -9.52 4.71 -4.33
C CYS A 109 -9.82 4.14 -2.94
N LEU A 110 -9.64 2.82 -2.78
CA LEU A 110 -9.77 2.15 -1.49
C LEU A 110 -8.40 1.93 -0.87
N VAL A 111 -8.27 2.29 0.40
CA VAL A 111 -7.03 2.18 1.17
C VAL A 111 -7.25 1.30 2.40
N PHE A 112 -6.51 0.21 2.47
CA PHE A 112 -6.47 -0.70 3.61
C PHE A 112 -5.12 -0.58 4.29
N PHE A 113 -5.11 -0.09 5.53
CA PHE A 113 -3.88 0.16 6.27
C PHE A 113 -3.86 -0.56 7.62
N GLY A 114 -2.76 -1.22 7.94
CA GLY A 114 -2.56 -1.93 9.21
C GLY A 114 -1.50 -1.28 10.07
N CYS A 115 -1.81 -1.02 11.34
CA CYS A 115 -0.83 -0.59 12.34
C CYS A 115 -1.14 -1.20 13.72
N ARG A 116 -0.39 -0.83 14.76
CA ARG A 116 -0.63 -1.33 16.12
C ARG A 116 -1.79 -0.59 16.75
N ARG A 117 -1.73 0.74 16.76
CA ARG A 117 -2.73 1.60 17.40
C ARG A 117 -2.83 2.93 16.67
N GLU A 118 -4.01 3.53 16.74
CA GLU A 118 -4.29 4.84 16.19
C GLU A 118 -3.36 5.94 16.74
N ASP A 119 -3.16 5.93 18.05
CA ASP A 119 -2.38 6.91 18.82
C ASP A 119 -0.86 6.65 18.81
N GLN A 120 -0.39 5.60 18.12
CA GLN A 120 1.01 5.19 18.16
C GLN A 120 1.68 5.25 16.80
N ASP A 121 1.15 4.51 15.82
CA ASP A 121 1.84 4.23 14.56
C ASP A 121 0.92 4.32 13.35
N ARG A 122 -0.17 5.11 13.45
CA ARG A 122 -0.99 5.55 12.32
C ARG A 122 -0.27 6.65 11.51
N ILE A 123 0.86 6.31 10.92
CA ILE A 123 1.67 7.24 10.12
C ILE A 123 0.87 7.81 8.95
N TYR A 124 1.06 9.11 8.67
CA TYR A 124 0.31 9.87 7.64
C TYR A 124 -1.21 9.95 7.86
N GLY A 125 -1.70 9.62 9.05
CA GLY A 125 -3.12 9.61 9.38
C GLY A 125 -3.85 10.90 9.00
N ASP A 126 -3.35 12.06 9.44
CA ASP A 126 -3.98 13.35 9.18
C ASP A 126 -4.01 13.70 7.69
N GLU A 127 -2.94 13.37 6.95
CA GLU A 127 -2.87 13.57 5.49
C GLU A 127 -3.93 12.72 4.77
N PHE A 128 -4.13 11.47 5.21
CA PHE A 128 -5.10 10.58 4.60
C PHE A 128 -6.53 10.92 4.99
N ASP A 129 -6.76 11.38 6.21
CA ASP A 129 -8.07 11.87 6.64
C ASP A 129 -8.49 13.09 5.81
N GLU A 130 -7.54 13.96 5.44
CA GLU A 130 -7.81 15.05 4.52
C GLU A 130 -8.14 14.55 3.11
N TYR A 131 -7.40 13.57 2.58
CA TYR A 131 -7.75 12.95 1.30
C TYR A 131 -9.12 12.26 1.30
N VAL A 132 -9.59 11.74 2.43
CA VAL A 132 -10.96 11.24 2.56
C VAL A 132 -11.96 12.39 2.45
N LYS A 133 -11.73 13.52 3.14
CA LYS A 133 -12.62 14.70 3.04
C LYS A 133 -12.65 15.31 1.64
N GLU A 134 -11.50 15.35 0.97
CA GLU A 134 -11.38 15.84 -0.42
C GLU A 134 -11.95 14.84 -1.44
N GLY A 135 -12.30 13.63 -1.04
CA GLY A 135 -12.83 12.58 -1.92
C GLY A 135 -11.77 11.84 -2.75
N VAL A 136 -10.48 12.14 -2.53
CA VAL A 136 -9.34 11.44 -3.15
C VAL A 136 -9.31 9.97 -2.72
N ILE A 137 -9.60 9.71 -1.45
CA ILE A 137 -9.80 8.36 -0.92
C ILE A 137 -11.30 8.11 -0.77
N SER A 138 -11.84 7.18 -1.54
CA SER A 138 -13.24 6.78 -1.51
C SER A 138 -13.58 5.90 -0.31
N GLY A 139 -12.59 5.16 0.22
CA GLY A 139 -12.74 4.36 1.43
C GLY A 139 -11.41 4.12 2.15
N LEU A 140 -11.31 4.57 3.40
CA LEU A 140 -10.14 4.32 4.26
C LEU A 140 -10.51 3.30 5.35
N HIS A 141 -9.83 2.17 5.34
CA HIS A 141 -10.07 1.06 6.27
C HIS A 141 -8.81 0.72 7.06
N VAL A 142 -8.80 1.06 8.35
CA VAL A 142 -7.63 0.86 9.20
C VAL A 142 -7.82 -0.36 10.12
N ALA A 143 -6.81 -1.22 10.19
CA ALA A 143 -6.75 -2.38 11.08
C ALA A 143 -5.76 -2.11 12.22
N TYR A 144 -6.24 -2.14 13.46
CA TYR A 144 -5.42 -1.92 14.65
C TYR A 144 -5.14 -3.23 15.38
N SER A 145 -3.91 -3.74 15.28
CA SER A 145 -3.56 -5.05 15.83
C SER A 145 -3.46 -5.09 17.35
N ARG A 146 -3.30 -3.93 18.02
CA ARG A 146 -3.09 -3.79 19.47
C ARG A 146 -4.02 -2.74 20.11
N GLN A 147 -5.15 -2.43 19.48
CA GLN A 147 -6.15 -1.55 20.08
C GLN A 147 -6.81 -2.19 21.29
N ILE A 148 -7.24 -1.34 22.23
CA ILE A 148 -7.96 -1.73 23.44
C ILE A 148 -9.29 -0.96 23.46
N PRO A 149 -10.46 -1.64 23.57
CA PRO A 149 -10.62 -3.10 23.61
C PRO A 149 -10.21 -3.78 22.28
N PRO A 150 -9.83 -5.07 22.29
CA PRO A 150 -9.42 -5.78 21.08
C PRO A 150 -10.54 -5.81 20.03
N SER A 151 -10.19 -5.47 18.78
CA SER A 151 -11.07 -5.63 17.63
C SER A 151 -11.00 -7.05 17.07
N ASN A 152 -12.08 -7.53 16.44
CA ASN A 152 -12.06 -8.74 15.63
C ASN A 152 -11.38 -8.52 14.27
N ARG A 153 -11.14 -7.27 13.86
CA ARG A 153 -10.50 -6.88 12.60
C ARG A 153 -9.06 -6.39 12.83
N LYS A 154 -8.25 -7.25 13.46
CA LYS A 154 -6.88 -6.91 13.90
C LYS A 154 -5.87 -6.65 12.78
N TYR A 155 -6.04 -7.29 11.63
CA TYR A 155 -5.08 -7.24 10.52
C TYR A 155 -5.79 -6.85 9.23
N VAL A 156 -5.02 -6.38 8.25
CA VAL A 156 -5.56 -5.81 7.01
C VAL A 156 -6.40 -6.80 6.22
N GLN A 157 -6.04 -8.09 6.21
CA GLN A 157 -6.85 -9.12 5.56
C GLN A 157 -8.26 -9.24 6.16
N HIS A 158 -8.44 -8.92 7.44
CA HIS A 158 -9.78 -8.87 8.04
C HIS A 158 -10.59 -7.67 7.55
N GLN A 159 -9.94 -6.52 7.31
CA GLN A 159 -10.62 -5.37 6.70
C GLN A 159 -10.92 -5.62 5.23
N VAL A 160 -10.01 -6.26 4.50
CA VAL A 160 -10.24 -6.72 3.11
C VAL A 160 -11.47 -7.61 3.06
N LEU A 161 -11.53 -8.65 3.91
CA LEU A 161 -12.67 -9.55 3.96
C LEU A 161 -13.98 -8.85 4.36
N ALA A 162 -13.92 -7.93 5.33
CA ALA A 162 -15.10 -7.17 5.76
C ALA A 162 -15.67 -6.26 4.66
N ASN A 163 -14.84 -5.88 3.68
CA ASN A 163 -15.23 -5.04 2.54
C ASN A 163 -15.19 -5.84 1.22
N ALA A 164 -15.30 -7.17 1.29
CA ALA A 164 -15.12 -8.06 0.14
C ALA A 164 -16.09 -7.74 -1.02
N ASN A 165 -17.35 -7.40 -0.73
CA ASN A 165 -18.34 -7.04 -1.76
C ASN A 165 -17.90 -5.80 -2.57
N GLU A 166 -17.38 -4.79 -1.88
CA GLU A 166 -16.98 -3.54 -2.50
C GLU A 166 -15.69 -3.70 -3.31
N ILE A 167 -14.71 -4.43 -2.75
CA ILE A 167 -13.51 -4.85 -3.48
C ILE A 167 -13.89 -5.63 -4.73
N TRP A 168 -14.82 -6.59 -4.62
CA TRP A 168 -15.22 -7.44 -5.73
C TRP A 168 -15.95 -6.66 -6.82
N ARG A 169 -16.85 -5.74 -6.45
CA ARG A 169 -17.54 -4.82 -7.38
C ARG A 169 -16.56 -4.04 -8.23
N LEU A 170 -15.46 -3.57 -7.63
CA LEU A 170 -14.43 -2.80 -8.32
C LEU A 170 -13.49 -3.69 -9.13
N LEU A 171 -13.10 -4.85 -8.60
CA LEU A 171 -12.15 -5.76 -9.25
C LEU A 171 -12.75 -6.48 -10.46
N VAL A 172 -13.99 -6.96 -10.34
CA VAL A 172 -14.72 -7.70 -11.36
C VAL A 172 -16.05 -6.99 -11.61
N PRO A 173 -16.04 -5.83 -12.27
CA PRO A 173 -17.26 -5.06 -12.49
C PRO A 173 -18.25 -5.84 -13.34
N ALA A 174 -19.52 -5.83 -12.95
CA ALA A 174 -20.60 -6.48 -13.71
C ALA A 174 -20.95 -5.69 -14.99
N ASP A 175 -20.68 -4.39 -15.01
CA ASP A 175 -20.80 -3.53 -16.19
C ASP A 175 -19.50 -3.57 -16.98
N GLU A 176 -19.53 -4.21 -18.15
CA GLU A 176 -18.36 -4.37 -19.03
C GLU A 176 -17.81 -3.03 -19.56
N THR A 177 -18.56 -1.94 -19.43
CA THR A 177 -18.07 -0.59 -19.78
C THR A 177 -17.16 0.00 -18.71
N LYS A 178 -17.18 -0.56 -17.48
CA LYS A 178 -16.35 -0.11 -16.37
C LYS A 178 -15.00 -0.78 -16.39
N LYS A 179 -13.97 0.00 -16.03
CA LYS A 179 -12.61 -0.52 -15.90
C LYS A 179 -12.48 -1.30 -14.59
N PRO A 180 -11.92 -2.52 -14.63
CA PRO A 180 -11.60 -3.25 -13.42
C PRO A 180 -10.52 -2.52 -12.62
N ALA A 181 -10.62 -2.58 -11.29
CA ALA A 181 -9.66 -1.99 -10.39
C ALA A 181 -8.30 -2.68 -10.45
N VAL A 182 -7.25 -1.92 -10.13
CA VAL A 182 -5.91 -2.46 -9.91
C VAL A 182 -5.62 -2.57 -8.42
N VAL A 183 -5.26 -3.77 -7.98
CA VAL A 183 -4.88 -4.10 -6.61
C VAL A 183 -3.38 -3.92 -6.45
N TYR A 184 -2.99 -3.27 -5.37
CA TYR A 184 -1.61 -3.09 -4.96
C TYR A 184 -1.42 -3.53 -3.52
N ILE A 185 -0.36 -4.29 -3.27
CA ILE A 185 0.01 -4.74 -1.93
C ILE A 185 1.45 -4.34 -1.64
N CYS A 186 1.68 -3.72 -0.49
CA CYS A 186 3.03 -3.33 -0.09
C CYS A 186 3.27 -3.56 1.40
N GLY A 187 4.43 -4.11 1.75
CA GLY A 187 4.78 -4.43 3.14
C GLY A 187 5.51 -5.76 3.30
N SER A 188 5.28 -6.42 4.44
CA SER A 188 5.93 -7.71 4.72
C SER A 188 5.39 -8.83 3.83
N GLY A 189 6.26 -9.74 3.41
CA GLY A 189 5.86 -10.92 2.65
C GLY A 189 4.88 -11.83 3.40
N ALA A 190 4.90 -11.83 4.73
CA ALA A 190 3.90 -12.54 5.54
C ALA A 190 2.50 -11.95 5.38
N MET A 191 2.36 -10.62 5.50
CA MET A 191 1.08 -9.93 5.30
C MET A 191 0.55 -10.16 3.87
N SER A 192 1.42 -10.09 2.85
CA SER A 192 1.01 -10.32 1.46
C SER A 192 0.45 -11.73 1.23
N ARG A 193 1.02 -12.76 1.87
CA ARG A 193 0.49 -14.13 1.78
C ARG A 193 -0.91 -14.25 2.39
N ASP A 194 -1.16 -13.61 3.53
CA ASP A 194 -2.47 -13.63 4.19
C ASP A 194 -3.53 -12.88 3.36
N VAL A 195 -3.14 -11.75 2.76
CA VAL A 195 -4.01 -11.01 1.84
C VAL A 195 -4.31 -11.85 0.61
N ARG A 196 -3.31 -12.48 -0.02
CA ARG A 196 -3.52 -13.39 -1.16
C ARG A 196 -4.47 -14.53 -0.82
N ALA A 197 -4.30 -15.18 0.32
CA ALA A 197 -5.21 -16.23 0.77
C ALA A 197 -6.65 -15.73 0.91
N THR A 198 -6.83 -14.49 1.37
CA THR A 198 -8.14 -13.84 1.46
C THR A 198 -8.75 -13.58 0.08
N PHE A 199 -7.97 -13.10 -0.88
CA PHE A 199 -8.45 -12.93 -2.27
C PHE A 199 -8.84 -14.25 -2.94
N ARG A 200 -8.13 -15.36 -2.66
CA ARG A 200 -8.55 -16.70 -3.12
C ARG A 200 -9.88 -17.13 -2.53
N SER A 201 -10.05 -16.94 -1.22
CA SER A 201 -11.33 -17.20 -0.54
C SER A 201 -12.47 -16.37 -1.13
N MET A 202 -12.21 -15.10 -1.46
CA MET A 202 -13.16 -14.24 -2.16
C MET A 202 -13.49 -14.77 -3.56
N ALA A 203 -12.48 -15.15 -4.35
CA ALA A 203 -12.71 -15.69 -5.70
C ALA A 203 -13.64 -16.92 -5.70
N ILE A 204 -13.48 -17.80 -4.72
CA ILE A 204 -14.39 -18.95 -4.54
C ILE A 204 -15.78 -18.47 -4.10
N SER A 205 -15.85 -17.60 -3.10
CA SER A 205 -17.11 -17.13 -2.52
C SER A 205 -18.00 -16.37 -3.53
N PHE A 206 -17.38 -15.62 -4.45
CA PHE A 206 -18.07 -14.90 -5.51
C PHE A 206 -18.25 -15.72 -6.80
N GLY A 207 -17.84 -16.98 -6.81
CA GLY A 207 -18.05 -17.91 -7.93
C GLY A 207 -17.14 -17.72 -9.14
N ALA A 208 -16.04 -16.96 -9.02
CA ALA A 208 -15.00 -16.88 -10.05
C ALA A 208 -14.07 -18.10 -10.08
N ALA A 209 -14.08 -18.91 -9.01
CA ALA A 209 -13.37 -20.17 -8.89
C ALA A 209 -14.23 -21.20 -8.15
N LYS A 210 -14.10 -22.48 -8.50
CA LYS A 210 -14.83 -23.58 -7.83
C LYS A 210 -14.06 -24.16 -6.64
N ASP A 211 -12.75 -24.06 -6.67
CA ASP A 211 -11.83 -24.62 -5.69
C ASP A 211 -10.56 -23.77 -5.56
N GLU A 212 -9.66 -24.18 -4.66
CA GLU A 212 -8.40 -23.48 -4.40
C GLU A 212 -7.45 -23.45 -5.62
N GLU A 213 -7.48 -24.48 -6.47
CA GLU A 213 -6.60 -24.53 -7.65
C GLU A 213 -7.06 -23.52 -8.71
N GLU A 214 -8.37 -23.45 -8.97
CA GLU A 214 -8.95 -22.42 -9.83
C GLU A 214 -8.76 -21.02 -9.25
N ALA A 215 -8.84 -20.86 -7.93
CA ALA A 215 -8.60 -19.57 -7.27
C ALA A 215 -7.14 -19.12 -7.42
N ASP A 216 -6.17 -20.03 -7.29
CA ASP A 216 -4.75 -19.74 -7.55
C ASP A 216 -4.54 -19.29 -9.01
N LYS A 217 -5.16 -19.98 -9.98
CA LYS A 217 -5.09 -19.59 -11.40
C LYS A 217 -5.73 -18.22 -11.65
N PHE A 218 -6.84 -17.92 -10.98
CA PHE A 218 -7.49 -16.62 -11.07
C PHE A 218 -6.55 -15.50 -10.60
N ILE A 219 -5.91 -15.65 -9.43
CA ILE A 219 -4.95 -14.64 -8.94
C ILE A 219 -3.74 -14.54 -9.87
N GLN A 220 -3.20 -15.66 -10.36
CA GLN A 220 -2.10 -15.64 -11.32
C GLN A 220 -2.46 -14.88 -12.60
N LYS A 221 -3.69 -15.03 -13.10
CA LYS A 221 -4.19 -14.27 -14.23
C LYS A 221 -4.23 -12.77 -13.94
N LEU A 222 -4.76 -12.35 -12.79
CA LEU A 222 -4.75 -10.94 -12.39
C LEU A 222 -3.33 -10.37 -12.31
N MET A 223 -2.35 -11.16 -11.83
CA MET A 223 -0.95 -10.75 -11.79
C MET A 223 -0.35 -10.61 -13.20
N GLN A 224 -0.64 -11.55 -14.10
CA GLN A 224 -0.20 -11.49 -15.50
C GLN A 224 -0.81 -10.29 -16.24
N ASP A 225 -2.06 -9.95 -15.93
CA ASP A 225 -2.79 -8.82 -16.50
C ASP A 225 -2.44 -7.48 -15.80
N HIS A 226 -1.46 -7.47 -14.89
CA HIS A 226 -1.05 -6.29 -14.09
C HIS A 226 -2.17 -5.67 -13.24
N GLN A 227 -3.22 -6.43 -12.92
CA GLN A 227 -4.34 -6.03 -12.08
C GLN A 227 -4.11 -6.37 -10.60
N TYR A 228 -3.11 -7.19 -10.27
CA TYR A 228 -2.73 -7.52 -8.91
C TYR A 228 -1.21 -7.43 -8.78
N ASN A 229 -0.72 -6.41 -8.07
CA ASN A 229 0.69 -6.04 -8.01
C ASN A 229 1.20 -6.05 -6.56
N GLU A 230 2.43 -6.53 -6.36
CA GLU A 230 3.04 -6.66 -5.03
C GLU A 230 4.43 -6.00 -4.98
N ASP A 231 4.66 -5.12 -4.00
CA ASP A 231 5.97 -4.58 -3.62
C ASP A 231 6.27 -5.01 -2.18
N VAL A 232 6.83 -6.21 -2.03
CA VAL A 232 6.96 -6.89 -0.73
C VAL A 232 8.40 -7.18 -0.36
N TRP A 233 8.70 -7.12 0.93
CA TRP A 233 10.01 -7.43 1.48
C TRP A 233 9.90 -8.40 2.66
N GLY A 234 10.99 -9.11 2.93
CA GLY A 234 11.10 -10.12 3.98
C GLY A 234 12.50 -10.68 4.00
#